data_AF-A0AA43S5Q0-F1
#
_entry.id   AF-A0AA43S5Q0-F1
#
_cell.length_a   1.000
_cell.length_b   1.000
_cell.length_c   1.000
_cell.angle_alpha   90.00
_cell.angle_beta   90.00
_cell.angle_gamma   90.00
#
_symmetry.space_group_name_H-M   'P 1'
#
loop_
_entity.id
_entity.type
_entity.pdbx_description
1 polymer ?
#
loop_
_entity_poly.entity_id
_entity_poly.type
_entity_poly.pdbx_seq_one_letter_code
_entity_poly.pdbx_strand_id
1 'polypeptide(L)' 'MHDQLQDGRSIRLFNVIDDFNREALGIEVDFSLPAERVVRSLDQIIAWRGKPAVIRADNVLNARTFSSDRQSHTVTAICS' A
#
# COMPACT_ATOMS: atom_id res chain seq x y z
N MET A 1 -3.11 -4.57 -15.23
CA MET A 1 -1.66 -4.60 -15.45
C MET A 1 -1.19 -5.91 -14.82
N HIS A 2 -0.51 -6.78 -15.55
CA HIS A 2 -0.14 -8.10 -15.03
C HIS A 2 1.36 -8.28 -15.25
N ASP A 3 2.13 -8.19 -14.17
CA ASP A 3 3.58 -8.35 -14.21
C ASP A 3 3.93 -9.85 -14.18
N GLN A 4 4.79 -10.28 -15.11
CA GLN A 4 5.27 -11.66 -15.20
C GLN A 4 6.79 -11.69 -15.24
N LEU A 5 7.36 -12.62 -14.50
CA LEU A 5 8.76 -13.00 -14.66
C LEU A 5 8.96 -13.75 -15.99
N GLN A 6 10.19 -13.77 -16.47
CA GLN A 6 10.57 -14.47 -17.71
C GLN A 6 10.24 -15.99 -17.66
N ASP A 7 10.10 -16.55 -16.46
CA ASP A 7 9.71 -17.94 -16.23
C ASP A 7 8.19 -18.19 -16.27
N GLY A 8 7.38 -17.17 -16.58
CA GLY A 8 5.93 -17.26 -16.69
C GLY A 8 5.17 -17.13 -15.37
N ARG A 9 5.86 -16.91 -14.24
CA ARG A 9 5.20 -16.69 -12.95
C ARG A 9 4.67 -15.26 -12.83
N SER A 10 3.40 -15.15 -12.45
CA SER A 10 2.75 -13.88 -12.13
C SER A 10 3.26 -13.30 -10.82
N ILE A 11 3.67 -12.05 -10.83
CA ILE A 11 4.00 -11.31 -9.60
C ILE A 11 2.92 -10.26 -9.34
N ARG A 12 2.69 -9.98 -8.06
CA ARG A 12 1.82 -8.92 -7.58
C ARG A 12 2.66 -7.88 -6.87
N LEU A 13 2.31 -6.63 -7.10
CA LEU A 13 2.96 -5.47 -6.49
C LEU A 13 1.96 -4.80 -5.57
N PHE A 14 2.37 -4.59 -4.33
CA PHE A 14 1.69 -3.75 -3.38
C PHE A 14 2.46 -2.44 -3.24
N ASN A 15 1.99 -1.39 -3.91
CA ASN A 15 2.63 -0.08 -3.91
C ASN A 15 1.87 0.89 -3.02
N VAL A 16 2.56 1.50 -2.07
CA VAL A 16 2.02 2.51 -1.16
C VAL A 16 2.66 3.85 -1.51
N ILE A 17 1.84 4.79 -1.97
CA ILE A 17 2.28 6.10 -2.47
C ILE A 17 1.61 7.20 -1.65
N ASP A 18 2.38 8.16 -1.18
CA ASP A 18 1.86 9.39 -0.58
C ASP A 18 1.48 10.38 -1.68
N ASP A 19 0.21 10.76 -1.76
CA ASP A 19 -0.31 11.68 -2.79
C ASP A 19 0.17 13.12 -2.57
N PHE A 20 0.50 13.51 -1.33
CA PHE A 20 0.94 14.87 -1.01
C PHE A 20 2.39 15.10 -1.45
N ASN A 21 3.29 14.22 -1.02
CA ASN A 21 4.71 14.30 -1.36
C ASN A 21 5.05 13.62 -2.71
N ARG A 22 4.11 12.88 -3.30
CA ARG A 22 4.33 12.00 -4.46
C ARG A 22 5.50 11.02 -4.24
N GLU A 23 5.63 10.53 -3.01
CA GLU A 23 6.69 9.60 -2.62
C GLU A 23 6.15 8.17 -2.56
N ALA A 24 6.91 7.21 -3.09
CA ALA A 24 6.65 5.80 -2.86
C ALA A 24 7.13 5.44 -1.45
N LEU A 25 6.19 5.23 -0.52
CA LEU A 25 6.45 4.89 0.87
C LEU A 25 6.93 3.44 1.03
N GLY A 26 6.50 2.55 0.14
CA GLY A 26 6.91 1.16 0.15
C GLY A 26 6.34 0.39 -1.02
N ILE A 27 7.11 -0.58 -1.51
CA ILE A 27 6.69 -1.50 -2.56
C ILE A 27 7.00 -2.92 -2.06
N GLU A 28 5.96 -3.73 -1.84
CA GLU A 28 6.12 -5.17 -1.64
C GLU A 28 5.85 -5.92 -2.95
N VAL A 29 6.68 -6.93 -3.22
CA VAL A 29 6.61 -7.76 -4.42
C VAL A 29 6.49 -9.20 -3.97
N ASP A 30 5.43 -9.88 -4.40
CA ASP A 30 5.23 -11.29 -4.09
C ASP A 30 4.36 -11.99 -5.13
N PHE A 31 4.44 -13.32 -5.21
CA PHE A 31 3.57 -14.14 -6.07
C PHE A 31 2.12 -14.14 -5.56
N SER A 32 1.93 -13.98 -4.25
CA SER A 32 0.62 -13.84 -3.62
C SER A 32 0.68 -12.81 -2.49
N LEU A 33 -0.28 -11.90 -2.43
CA LEU A 33 -0.38 -10.89 -1.38
C LEU A 33 -1.57 -11.21 -0.47
N PRO A 34 -1.39 -12.03 0.59
CA PRO A 34 -2.43 -12.24 1.59
C PRO A 34 -2.63 -10.94 2.39
N ALA A 35 -3.85 -10.73 2.88
CA ALA A 35 -4.21 -9.52 3.63
C ALA A 35 -3.29 -9.27 4.84
N GLU A 36 -2.84 -10.33 5.52
CA GLU A 36 -1.90 -10.24 6.64
C GLU A 36 -0.58 -9.58 6.24
N ARG A 37 -0.03 -9.92 5.07
CA ARG A 37 1.22 -9.34 4.57
C ARG A 37 1.06 -7.86 4.30
N VAL A 38 -0.05 -7.49 3.66
CA VAL A 38 -0.38 -6.09 3.37
C VAL A 38 -0.57 -5.27 4.65
N VAL A 39 -1.30 -5.79 5.64
CA VAL A 39 -1.48 -5.12 6.94
C VAL A 39 -0.12 -4.90 7.61
N ARG A 40 0.75 -5.92 7.61
CA ARG A 40 2.09 -5.80 8.19
C ARG A 40 2.93 -4.72 7.51
N SER A 41 2.91 -4.62 6.18
CA SER A 41 3.64 -3.58 5.45
C SER A 41 3.07 -2.18 5.75
N LEU A 42 1.75 -2.05 5.84
CA LEU A 42 1.10 -0.79 6.24
C LEU A 42 1.44 -0.39 7.67
N ASP A 43 1.44 -1.32 8.61
CA ASP A 43 1.80 -1.07 10.01
C ASP A 43 3.26 -0.58 10.13
N GLN A 44 4.17 -1.14 9.33
CA GLN A 44 5.55 -0.66 9.26
C GLN A 44 5.61 0.79 8.75
N ILE A 45 4.90 1.12 7.68
CA ILE A 45 4.86 2.49 7.12
C ILE A 45 4.26 3.47 8.14
N ILE A 46 3.18 3.08 8.83
CA ILE A 46 2.54 3.87 9.89
C ILE A 46 3.49 4.06 11.08
N ALA A 47 4.26 3.04 11.46
CA ALA A 47 5.24 3.15 12.55
C ALA A 47 6.38 4.12 12.21
N TRP A 48 6.77 4.22 10.94
CA TRP A 48 7.87 5.08 10.50
C TRP A 48 7.44 6.54 10.29
N ARG A 49 6.29 6.78 9.63
CA ARG A 49 5.85 8.14 9.25
C ARG A 49 4.68 8.68 10.06
N GLY A 50 4.03 7.85 10.86
CA GLY A 50 2.76 8.17 11.50
C GLY A 50 1.56 7.76 10.65
N LYS A 51 0.38 7.90 11.26
CA LYS A 51 -0.88 7.41 10.69
C LYS A 51 -1.39 8.38 9.59
N PRO A 52 -1.64 7.91 8.36
CA PRO A 52 -2.24 8.75 7.33
C PRO A 52 -3.71 9.04 7.65
N ALA A 53 -4.21 10.18 7.18
CA ALA A 53 -5.60 10.57 7.41
C ALA A 53 -6.57 9.73 6.56
N VAL A 54 -6.15 9.37 5.34
CA VAL A 54 -6.95 8.61 4.38
C VAL A 54 -6.05 7.62 3.66
N ILE A 55 -6.50 6.37 3.58
CA ILE A 55 -5.91 5.34 2.74
C ILE A 55 -6.89 5.06 1.61
N ARG A 56 -6.48 5.32 0.37
CA ARG A 56 -7.23 4.97 -0.82
C ARG A 56 -6.69 3.68 -1.39
N ALA A 57 -7.51 2.63 -1.44
CA ALA A 57 -7.13 1.37 -2.07
C ALA A 57 -7.95 1.14 -3.34
N ASP A 58 -7.31 0.61 -4.37
CA ASP A 58 -7.92 0.34 -5.67
C ASP A 58 -8.47 -1.09 -5.82
N ASN A 59 -7.95 -2.05 -5.04
CA ASN A 59 -8.50 -3.41 -5.02
C ASN A 59 -8.28 -4.12 -3.68
N VAL A 60 -9.33 -4.79 -3.18
CA VAL A 60 -9.35 -5.75 -2.05
C VAL A 60 -9.01 -5.23 -0.64
N LEU A 61 -8.43 -4.04 -0.47
CA LEU A 61 -8.30 -3.46 0.87
C LEU A 61 -9.59 -2.76 1.29
N ASN A 62 -10.20 -3.27 2.35
CA ASN A 62 -11.21 -2.56 3.11
C ASN A 62 -10.59 -1.25 3.61
N ALA A 63 -10.82 -0.15 2.90
CA ALA A 63 -10.30 1.16 3.24
C ALA A 63 -10.86 1.56 4.61
N ARG A 64 -10.02 1.49 5.64
CA ARG A 64 -10.37 1.99 6.97
C ARG A 64 -10.01 3.46 7.00
N THR A 65 -11.01 4.33 7.05
CA THR A 65 -10.82 5.74 7.34
C THR A 65 -10.36 5.85 8.79
N PHE A 66 -9.12 6.26 8.98
CA PHE A 66 -8.49 6.29 10.28
C PHE A 66 -8.32 7.76 10.69
N SER A 67 -9.33 8.32 11.34
CA SER A 67 -9.23 9.69 11.87
C SER A 67 -8.18 9.75 12.99
N SER A 68 -7.11 10.49 12.76
CA SER A 68 -6.43 11.25 13.82
C SER A 68 -5.63 12.39 13.20
N ASP A 69 -5.86 13.57 13.77
CA ASP A 69 -5.43 14.88 13.36
C ASP A 69 -3.92 15.10 13.56
N ARG A 70 -3.18 15.34 12.46
CA ARG A 70 -2.16 16.40 12.25
C ARG A 70 -1.49 16.15 10.88
N GLN A 71 -1.80 17.00 9.88
CA GLN A 71 -1.40 16.93 8.47
C GLN A 71 -2.10 15.83 7.64
N SER A 72 -3.02 16.25 6.77
CA SER A 72 -3.86 15.41 5.93
C SER A 72 -3.08 14.75 4.78
N HIS A 73 -2.20 13.80 5.07
CA HIS A 73 -1.50 13.01 4.05
C HIS A 73 -2.41 11.86 3.60
N THR A 74 -2.80 11.89 2.33
CA THR A 74 -3.57 10.83 1.68
C THR A 74 -2.59 9.85 1.06
N VAL A 75 -2.74 8.57 1.39
CA VAL A 75 -1.89 7.51 0.85
C VAL A 75 -2.72 6.64 -0.07
N THR A 76 -2.26 6.45 -1.31
CA THR A 76 -2.84 5.52 -2.26
C THR A 76 -2.09 4.19 -2.19
N ALA A 77 -2.82 3.10 -1.95
CA ALA A 77 -2.34 1.73 -1.93
C ALA A 77 -2.86 0.99 -3.18
N ILE A 78 -1.95 0.60 -4.06
CA ILE A 78 -2.23 -0.04 -5.35
C ILE A 78 -1.83 -1.50 -5.28
N CYS A 79 -2.76 -2.41 -5.56
CA CYS A 79 -2.47 -3.84 -5.72
C CYS A 79 -2.65 -4.28 -7.17
N SER A 80 -1.57 -4.75 -7.81
CA SER A 80 -1.62 -5.34 -9.16
C SER A 80 -1.97 -6.84 -9.18
#